data_AF-A0A962LTD5-F1
#
_entry.id   AF-A0A962LTD5-F1
#
_cell.length_a   1.000
_cell.length_b   1.000
_cell.length_c   1.000
_cell.angle_alpha   90.00
_cell.angle_beta   90.00
_cell.angle_gamma   90.00
#
_symmetry.space_group_name_H-M   'P 1'
#
loop_
_entity.id
_entity.type
_entity.pdbx_description
1 polymer ?
#
loop_
_entity_poly.entity_id
_entity_poly.type
_entity_poly.pdbx_seq_one_letter_code
_entity_poly.pdbx_strand_id
1 'polypeptide(L)'
;MTEMAIVNTFTKLIFGDDVYSAREKSIIDAFQAMEVTVSRGDRREMGEYLRNLGVREMIQLVSGVCQYLSGCARPPRASRVKSLHLSRPV
;
A
#
# COMPACT_ATOMS: atom_id res chain seq x y z
N MET A 1 -6.79 9.94 11.01
CA MET A 1 -6.68 10.08 9.53
C MET A 1 -8.06 9.83 8.91
N THR A 2 -8.45 10.44 7.77
CA THR A 2 -9.72 10.10 7.11
C THR A 2 -9.51 9.19 5.91
N GLU A 3 -10.41 8.23 5.70
CA GLU A 3 -10.34 7.28 4.58
C GLU A 3 -10.38 7.99 3.22
N MET A 4 -11.23 9.01 3.08
CA MET A 4 -11.32 9.77 1.82
C MET A 4 -10.02 10.49 1.44
N ALA A 5 -9.23 10.96 2.41
CA ALA A 5 -7.94 11.56 2.09
C ALA A 5 -6.94 10.51 1.56
N ILE A 6 -7.02 9.26 2.04
CA ILE A 6 -6.20 8.14 1.54
C ILE A 6 -6.63 7.77 0.13
N VAL A 7 -7.94 7.59 -0.09
CA VAL A 7 -8.51 7.29 -1.40
C VAL A 7 -8.12 8.34 -2.43
N ASN A 8 -8.27 9.63 -2.12
CA ASN A 8 -7.88 10.71 -3.03
C ASN A 8 -6.38 10.68 -3.38
N THR A 9 -5.53 10.34 -2.41
CA THR A 9 -4.09 10.24 -2.63
C THR A 9 -3.74 9.04 -3.51
N PHE A 10 -4.41 7.91 -3.31
CA PHE A 10 -4.24 6.72 -4.16
C PHE A 10 -4.74 6.99 -5.58
N THR A 11 -5.85 7.69 -5.75
CA THR A 11 -6.33 8.14 -7.06
C THR A 11 -5.28 9.00 -7.77
N LYS A 12 -4.63 9.93 -7.07
CA LYS A 12 -3.52 10.72 -7.62
C LYS A 12 -2.32 9.87 -8.04
N LEU A 13 -1.89 8.93 -7.20
CA LEU A 13 -0.82 7.98 -7.55
C LEU A 13 -1.19 7.16 -8.79
N ILE A 14 -2.44 6.67 -8.84
CA ILE A 14 -2.97 5.92 -9.98
C ILE A 14 -2.89 6.78 -11.24
N PHE A 15 -3.25 8.06 -11.21
CA PHE A 15 -3.22 8.91 -12.40
C PHE A 15 -1.85 9.52 -12.71
N GLY A 16 -0.86 9.33 -11.84
CA GLY A 16 0.51 9.80 -12.05
C GLY A 16 0.71 11.29 -11.75
N ASP A 17 -0.02 11.83 -10.77
CA ASP A 17 0.27 13.17 -10.24
C ASP A 17 1.65 13.19 -9.55
N ASP A 18 2.37 14.31 -9.63
CA ASP A 18 3.68 14.49 -8.98
C ASP A 18 3.66 15.47 -7.81
N VAL A 19 2.56 16.22 -7.66
CA VAL A 19 2.42 17.27 -6.65
C VAL A 19 1.58 16.77 -5.49
N TYR A 20 2.26 16.55 -4.36
CA TYR A 20 1.66 16.06 -3.13
C TYR A 20 1.87 17.05 -1.98
N SER A 21 0.79 17.36 -1.28
CA SER A 21 0.79 18.08 -0.01
C SER A 21 1.52 17.27 1.08
N ALA A 22 1.89 17.94 2.18
CA ALA A 22 2.55 17.26 3.31
C ALA A 22 1.71 16.09 3.86
N ARG A 23 0.38 16.23 3.90
CA ARG A 23 -0.53 15.17 4.32
C ARG A 23 -0.49 13.98 3.36
N GLU A 24 -0.52 14.23 2.05
CA GLU A 24 -0.48 13.17 1.04
C GLU A 24 0.85 12.43 1.06
N LYS A 25 1.96 13.14 1.28
CA LYS A 25 3.28 12.53 1.49
C LYS A 25 3.29 11.57 2.69
N SER A 26 2.70 11.96 3.82
CA SER A 26 2.59 11.06 4.98
C SER A 26 1.77 9.79 4.69
N ILE A 27 0.78 9.87 3.81
CA ILE A 27 0.00 8.70 3.36
C ILE A 27 0.86 7.79 2.48
N ILE A 28 1.62 8.38 1.57
CA ILE A 28 2.55 7.66 0.67
C ILE A 28 3.61 6.94 1.50
N ASP A 29 4.20 7.61 2.50
CA ASP A 29 5.18 7.01 3.41
C ASP A 29 4.58 5.87 4.23
N ALA A 30 3.36 6.03 4.76
CA ALA A 30 2.66 4.98 5.49
C ALA A 30 2.33 3.77 4.60
N PHE A 31 1.87 4.02 3.37
CA PHE A 31 1.63 2.97 2.39
C PHE A 31 2.92 2.20 2.07
N GLN A 32 4.02 2.90 1.82
CA GLN A 32 5.32 2.31 1.55
C GLN A 32 5.89 1.52 2.74
N ALA A 33 5.60 1.95 3.97
CA ALA A 33 5.99 1.20 5.17
C ALA A 33 5.21 -0.12 5.33
N MET A 34 4.00 -0.21 4.76
CA MET A 34 3.15 -1.38 4.83
C MET A 34 3.39 -2.39 3.70
N GLU A 35 3.71 -1.90 2.50
CA GLU A 35 3.97 -2.74 1.32
C GLU A 35 5.46 -2.81 0.99
N VAL A 36 6.07 -3.96 1.31
CA VAL A 36 7.50 -4.22 1.11
C VAL A 36 7.87 -4.42 -0.37
N THR A 37 6.90 -4.73 -1.22
CA THR A 37 7.10 -5.04 -2.65
C THR A 37 7.26 -3.80 -3.52
N VAL A 38 6.83 -2.65 -3.04
CA VAL A 38 6.94 -1.38 -3.74
C VAL A 38 8.31 -0.77 -3.43
N SER A 39 9.15 -0.63 -4.46
CA SER A 39 10.47 -0.04 -4.34
C SER A 39 10.43 1.34 -3.68
N ARG A 40 11.36 1.59 -2.76
CA ARG A 40 11.39 2.83 -1.99
C ARG A 40 11.72 4.02 -2.90
N GLY A 41 10.70 4.72 -3.40
CA GLY A 41 10.86 5.99 -4.10
C GLY A 41 10.18 6.11 -5.46
N ASP A 42 9.68 5.00 -6.03
CA ASP A 42 9.01 5.06 -7.34
C ASP A 42 7.49 5.17 -7.19
N ARG A 43 6.99 6.41 -7.29
CA ARG A 43 5.55 6.71 -7.21
C ARG A 43 4.77 6.13 -8.38
N ARG A 44 5.43 5.83 -9.50
CA ARG A 44 4.81 5.24 -10.67
C ARG A 44 4.57 3.75 -10.44
N GLU A 45 5.53 3.01 -9.90
CA GLU A 45 5.35 1.62 -9.44
C GLU A 45 4.23 1.53 -8.39
N MET A 46 4.15 2.51 -7.47
CA MET A 46 3.05 2.64 -6.51
C MET A 46 1.68 2.77 -7.20
N GLY A 47 1.59 3.65 -8.20
CA GLY A 47 0.37 3.82 -8.99
C GLY A 47 -0.02 2.57 -9.78
N GLU A 48 0.95 1.90 -10.40
CA GLU A 48 0.74 0.65 -11.14
C GLU A 48 0.29 -0.48 -10.21
N TYR A 49 0.88 -0.60 -9.02
CA TYR A 49 0.42 -1.53 -7.99
C TYR A 49 -1.04 -1.27 -7.62
N LEU A 50 -1.40 -0.02 -7.30
CA LEU A 50 -2.75 0.37 -6.93
C LEU A 50 -3.77 0.10 -8.05
N ARG A 51 -3.39 0.26 -9.32
CA ARG A 51 -4.23 -0.05 -10.49
C ARG A 51 -4.51 -1.55 -10.63
N ASN A 52 -3.59 -2.40 -10.19
CA ASN A 52 -3.71 -3.86 -10.28
C ASN A 52 -4.46 -4.47 -9.08
N LEU A 53 -4.75 -3.70 -8.04
CA LEU A 53 -5.53 -4.18 -6.89
C LEU A 53 -7.01 -4.35 -7.22
N GLY A 54 -7.58 -5.46 -6.75
CA GLY A 54 -9.03 -5.60 -6.67
C GLY A 54 -9.63 -4.68 -5.60
N VAL A 55 -10.93 -4.38 -5.70
CA VAL A 55 -11.65 -3.50 -4.77
C VAL A 55 -11.52 -3.96 -3.31
N ARG A 56 -11.55 -5.28 -3.06
CA ARG A 56 -11.40 -5.84 -1.71
C ARG A 56 -10.02 -5.56 -1.12
N GLU A 57 -8.98 -5.68 -1.93
CA GLU A 57 -7.60 -5.42 -1.52
C GLU A 57 -7.38 -3.93 -1.27
N MET A 58 -7.95 -3.08 -2.13
CA MET A 58 -7.95 -1.63 -1.96
C MET A 58 -8.59 -1.21 -0.62
N ILE A 59 -9.75 -1.78 -0.26
CA ILE A 59 -10.42 -1.48 1.03
C ILE A 59 -9.53 -1.88 2.21
N GLN A 60 -8.89 -3.06 2.14
CA GLN A 60 -7.99 -3.53 3.20
C GLN A 60 -6.76 -2.64 3.33
N LEU A 61 -6.19 -2.21 2.21
CA LEU A 61 -5.05 -1.30 2.17
C LEU A 61 -5.39 0.07 2.76
N VAL A 62 -6.51 0.67 2.34
CA VAL A 62 -6.99 1.96 2.88
C VAL A 62 -7.22 1.86 4.38
N SER A 63 -7.87 0.79 4.84
CA SER A 63 -8.10 0.54 6.27
C SER A 63 -6.78 0.41 7.03
N GLY A 64 -5.82 -0.33 6.46
CA GLY A 64 -4.50 -0.54 7.04
C GLY A 64 -3.72 0.77 7.19
N VAL A 65 -3.66 1.59 6.13
CA VAL A 65 -2.98 2.89 6.16
C VAL A 65 -3.66 3.84 7.14
N CYS A 66 -5.00 3.83 7.19
CA CYS A 66 -5.76 4.62 8.15
C CYS A 66 -5.42 4.25 9.60
N GLN A 67 -5.33 2.96 9.91
CA GLN A 67 -4.96 2.44 11.23
C GLN A 67 -3.51 2.77 11.59
N TYR A 68 -2.58 2.57 10.65
CA TYR A 68 -1.16 2.89 10.81
C TYR A 68 -0.96 4.37 11.18
N LEU A 69 -1.60 5.27 10.43
CA LEU A 69 -1.52 6.71 10.67
C LEU A 69 -2.29 7.17 11.92
N SER A 70 -3.23 6.37 12.42
CA SER A 70 -3.97 6.67 13.64
C SER A 70 -3.34 6.06 14.89
N GLY A 71 -2.17 5.42 14.76
CA GLY A 71 -1.43 4.82 15.89
C GLY A 71 -2.04 3.52 16.42
N CYS A 72 -3.07 2.98 15.76
CA CYS A 72 -3.71 1.73 16.17
C CYS A 72 -2.99 0.57 15.45
N ALA A 73 -1.88 0.11 16.03
CA ALA A 73 -1.05 -0.93 15.43
C ALA A 73 -1.80 -2.28 15.40
N ARG A 74 -2.25 -2.69 14.22
CA ARG A 74 -2.36 -4.11 13.90
C ARG A 74 -1.89 -4.34 12.46
N PRO A 75 -0.75 -5.03 12.24
CA PRO A 75 -0.29 -5.28 10.88
C PRO A 75 -1.26 -6.24 10.19
N PRO A 76 -1.82 -5.89 9.01
CA PRO A 76 -2.43 -6.89 8.15
C PRO A 76 -1.30 -7.81 7.67
N ARG A 77 -1.45 -9.10 7.95
CA ARG A 77 -0.52 -10.14 7.50
C ARG A 77 -0.40 -10.07 5.99
N ALA A 78 0.82 -9.85 5.49
CA ALA A 78 1.18 -10.14 4.11
C ALA A 78 0.65 -11.53 3.76
N SER A 79 -0.22 -11.59 2.75
CA SER A 79 -0.65 -12.85 2.15
C SER A 79 0.57 -13.52 1.54
N ARG A 80 1.23 -14.35 2.34
CA ARG A 80 2.25 -15.30 1.89
C ARG A 80 1.54 -16.33 1.02
N VAL A 81 1.41 -16.04 -0.27
CA VAL A 81 0.99 -17.03 -1.25
C VAL A 81 2.07 -18.10 -1.25
N LYS A 82 1.64 -19.32 -0.92
CA LYS A 82 2.48 -20.52 -0.83
C LYS A 82 3.19 -20.75 -2.16
N SER A 83 4.51 -20.90 -2.13
CA SER A 83 5.18 -21.89 -2.96
C SER A 83 5.95 -22.83 -2.05
N LEU A 84 5.25 -23.91 -1.67
CA LEU A 84 5.93 -25.16 -1.41
C LEU A 84 6.58 -25.59 -2.73
N HIS A 85 7.90 -25.73 -2.73
CA HIS A 85 8.51 -26.92 -3.30
C HIS A 85 9.50 -27.47 -2.28
N LEU A 86 9.00 -28.45 -1.54
CA LEU A 86 9.79 -29.43 -0.83
C LEU A 86 10.55 -30.24 -1.89
N SER A 87 11.88 -30.36 -1.77
CA SER A 87 12.55 -31.67 -1.68
C SER A 87 14.07 -31.45 -1.57
N ARG A 88 14.60 -31.98 -0.47
CA ARG A 88 16.02 -32.14 -0.16
C ARG A 88 16.48 -33.54 -0.65
N PRO A 89 17.79 -33.83 -0.63
CA PRO A 89 18.49 -34.67 -1.61
C PRO A 89 18.40 -36.17 -1.31
N VAL A 90 18.76 -36.98 -2.32
CA VAL A 90 19.33 -38.32 -2.16
C VAL A 90 20.83 -38.23 -2.43
#